data_AF-K1SID2-F1
#
_entry.id   AF-K1SID2-F1
#
_cell.length_a   1.000
_cell.length_b   1.000
_cell.length_c   1.000
_cell.angle_alpha   90.00
_cell.angle_beta   90.00
_cell.angle_gamma   90.00
#
_symmetry.space_group_name_H-M   'P 1'
#
loop_
_entity.id
_entity.type
_entity.pdbx_description
1 polymer ?
#
loop_
_entity_poly.entity_id
_entity_poly.type
_entity_poly.pdbx_seq_one_letter_code
_entity_poly.pdbx_strand_id
1 'polypeptide(L)'
;MQSGACPKEIIWRGNKTNGADDWDLGLNQEADNFPPSLYGKGRINPTQNLVDAFPAANGYPITDKRSEYDDLDPYSNRDPRLDLYIIYNGCKYKGATINTDITTANNDNGLNKIGNSTRTGYYMKKLLREDCNPNPNAKNAQYHYPVYIRYTEIFLDYAEAANEAWGPKGNGTHAYSAYDVIKAIRHRAGITDDSYLDECANDQGKMRELIRNERRIELCFENKRFNDLRRWKAPINEAVHGVEISTEAGIPQFKDITVEERKYDDYMYYGPVPQTEILKWDQLKQNAGWKLQTTNIL
;
A
#
# COMPACT_ATOMS: atom_id res chain seq x y z
N MET A 1 -29.10 0.55 -6.07
CA MET A 1 -28.88 0.86 -4.65
C MET A 1 -29.10 2.36 -4.43
N GLN A 2 -29.90 2.74 -3.43
CA GLN A 2 -30.22 4.14 -3.10
C GLN A 2 -28.96 4.94 -2.70
N SER A 3 -28.98 6.27 -2.84
CA SER A 3 -27.83 7.17 -2.61
C SER A 3 -27.15 6.97 -1.23
N GLY A 4 -27.93 6.68 -0.19
CA GLY A 4 -27.45 6.46 1.18
C GLY A 4 -27.01 5.03 1.53
N ALA A 5 -27.06 4.07 0.60
CA ALA A 5 -26.65 2.69 0.91
C ALA A 5 -25.13 2.61 1.13
N CYS A 6 -24.70 2.11 2.28
CA CYS A 6 -23.29 1.78 2.56
C CYS A 6 -23.05 0.27 2.39
N PRO A 7 -22.01 -0.13 1.64
CA PRO A 7 -21.52 -1.51 1.67
C PRO A 7 -21.18 -1.95 3.10
N LYS A 8 -21.33 -3.24 3.40
CA LYS A 8 -21.16 -3.80 4.76
C LYS A 8 -19.82 -3.45 5.41
N GLU A 9 -18.75 -3.31 4.61
CA GLU A 9 -17.40 -3.00 5.09
C GLU A 9 -17.19 -1.50 5.43
N ILE A 10 -18.04 -0.61 4.92
CA ILE A 10 -17.83 0.85 5.02
C ILE A 10 -18.67 1.43 6.15
N ILE A 11 -18.00 2.10 7.10
CA ILE A 11 -18.65 2.79 8.22
C ILE A 11 -18.94 4.24 7.84
N TRP A 12 -17.94 4.94 7.30
CA TRP A 12 -18.07 6.34 6.91
C TRP A 12 -17.45 6.59 5.53
N ARG A 13 -18.19 7.29 4.68
CA ARG A 13 -17.82 7.61 3.31
C ARG A 13 -18.39 8.95 2.86
N GLY A 14 -17.78 9.50 1.81
CA GLY A 14 -18.36 10.57 1.01
C GLY A 14 -19.50 10.10 0.11
N ASN A 15 -20.03 11.03 -0.67
CA ASN A 15 -21.07 10.74 -1.66
C ASN A 15 -20.58 9.73 -2.70
N LYS A 16 -21.48 8.83 -3.09
CA LYS A 16 -21.19 7.86 -4.15
C LYS A 16 -21.15 8.64 -5.46
N THR A 17 -20.12 8.42 -6.26
CA THR A 17 -19.96 9.21 -7.47
C THR A 17 -19.21 8.47 -8.57
N ASN A 18 -19.53 8.78 -9.83
CA ASN A 18 -18.98 8.13 -11.02
C ASN A 18 -18.10 9.08 -11.84
N GLY A 19 -17.87 10.30 -11.36
CA GLY A 19 -16.87 11.25 -11.85
C GLY A 19 -16.74 11.42 -13.33
N ALA A 20 -17.46 12.40 -13.86
CA ALA A 20 -17.05 13.13 -15.04
C ALA A 20 -16.20 14.38 -14.70
N ASP A 21 -16.16 14.81 -13.42
CA ASP A 21 -15.44 15.99 -12.95
C ASP A 21 -14.05 15.63 -12.37
N ASP A 22 -13.11 16.59 -12.41
CA ASP A 22 -11.67 16.40 -12.10
C ASP A 22 -11.37 16.02 -10.63
N TRP A 23 -12.25 16.38 -9.69
CA TRP A 23 -12.09 16.10 -8.25
C TRP A 23 -12.71 14.76 -7.81
N ASP A 24 -13.27 14.02 -8.75
CA ASP A 24 -14.03 12.81 -8.49
C ASP A 24 -13.20 11.54 -8.72
N LEU A 25 -13.39 10.54 -7.85
CA LEU A 25 -12.75 9.22 -7.97
C LEU A 25 -13.15 8.49 -9.26
N GLY A 26 -14.40 8.67 -9.74
CA GLY A 26 -14.99 8.15 -10.99
C GLY A 26 -14.09 7.39 -11.96
N LEU A 27 -13.90 7.92 -13.18
CA LEU A 27 -12.99 7.34 -14.18
C LEU A 27 -11.54 7.80 -14.00
N ASN A 28 -11.33 8.89 -13.25
CA ASN A 28 -10.01 9.48 -13.05
C ASN A 28 -9.09 8.55 -12.25
N GLN A 29 -9.63 7.83 -11.26
CA GLN A 29 -8.84 6.89 -10.48
C GLN A 29 -8.23 5.80 -11.38
N GLU A 30 -9.00 5.23 -12.30
CA GLU A 30 -8.46 4.30 -13.29
C GLU A 30 -7.57 4.99 -14.33
N ALA A 31 -7.97 6.13 -14.88
CA ALA A 31 -7.18 6.86 -15.88
C ALA A 31 -5.80 7.29 -15.35
N ASP A 32 -5.69 7.59 -14.05
CA ASP A 32 -4.42 7.97 -13.45
C ASP A 32 -3.57 6.76 -13.05
N ASN A 33 -4.18 5.62 -12.69
CA ASN A 33 -3.43 4.51 -12.07
C ASN A 33 -3.34 3.23 -12.90
N PHE A 34 -4.20 3.03 -13.90
CA PHE A 34 -4.04 1.90 -14.81
C PHE A 34 -2.67 1.92 -15.50
N PRO A 35 -2.15 0.75 -15.88
CA PRO A 35 -1.00 0.66 -16.77
C PRO A 35 -1.25 1.40 -18.10
N PRO A 36 -0.21 1.93 -18.78
CA PRO A 36 -0.35 2.63 -20.05
C PRO A 36 -1.11 1.87 -21.14
N SER A 37 -0.88 0.55 -21.25
CA SER A 37 -1.61 -0.32 -22.19
C SER A 37 -3.14 -0.35 -21.98
N LEU A 38 -3.60 0.07 -20.80
CA LEU A 38 -5.01 0.15 -20.42
C LEU A 38 -5.50 1.60 -20.36
N TYR A 39 -4.87 2.50 -21.13
CA TYR A 39 -5.19 3.93 -21.21
C TYR A 39 -4.98 4.70 -19.89
N GLY A 40 -4.13 4.18 -19.00
CA GLY A 40 -3.80 4.82 -17.74
C GLY A 40 -2.48 5.58 -17.75
N LYS A 41 -2.17 6.26 -16.64
CA LYS A 41 -0.94 7.04 -16.45
C LYS A 41 0.03 6.45 -15.42
N GLY A 42 -0.29 5.30 -14.83
CA GLY A 42 0.60 4.60 -13.90
C GLY A 42 1.12 5.46 -12.74
N ARG A 43 0.34 6.40 -12.20
CA ARG A 43 0.84 7.40 -11.25
C ARG A 43 1.30 6.82 -9.91
N ILE A 44 0.64 5.76 -9.45
CA ILE A 44 1.04 5.03 -8.25
C ILE A 44 1.75 3.75 -8.68
N ASN A 45 3.03 3.65 -8.34
CA ASN A 45 3.84 2.45 -8.52
C ASN A 45 4.16 1.86 -7.15
N PRO A 46 3.57 0.70 -6.78
CA PRO A 46 3.93 -0.01 -5.56
C PRO A 46 5.42 -0.30 -5.51
N THR A 47 6.02 -0.23 -4.33
CA THR A 47 7.47 -0.45 -4.16
C THR A 47 7.75 -1.93 -3.92
N GLN A 48 8.97 -2.39 -4.22
CA GLN A 48 9.43 -3.73 -3.84
C GLN A 48 9.28 -3.94 -2.34
N ASN A 49 9.62 -2.93 -1.51
CA ASN A 49 9.44 -3.02 -0.06
C ASN A 49 7.99 -3.36 0.36
N LEU A 50 6.98 -2.92 -0.41
CA LEU A 50 5.57 -3.28 -0.16
C LEU A 50 5.27 -4.68 -0.68
N VAL A 51 5.77 -5.06 -1.86
CA VAL A 51 5.61 -6.41 -2.41
C VAL A 51 6.22 -7.46 -1.48
N ASP A 52 7.38 -7.18 -0.90
CA ASP A 52 8.05 -8.07 0.06
C ASP A 52 7.34 -8.15 1.42
N ALA A 53 6.49 -7.17 1.73
CA ALA A 53 5.72 -7.16 2.97
C ALA A 53 4.62 -8.23 2.97
N PHE A 54 4.13 -8.65 1.80
CA PHE A 54 3.19 -9.75 1.68
C PHE A 54 3.89 -11.05 2.09
N PRO A 55 3.36 -11.83 3.05
CA PRO A 55 3.96 -13.10 3.42
C PRO A 55 3.84 -14.14 2.29
N ALA A 56 4.44 -15.31 2.48
CA ALA A 56 4.12 -16.49 1.70
C ALA A 56 2.70 -17.00 2.01
N ALA A 57 2.18 -17.91 1.20
CA ALA A 57 0.82 -18.43 1.33
C ALA A 57 0.59 -19.17 2.67
N ASN A 58 1.64 -19.76 3.25
CA ASN A 58 1.63 -20.36 4.58
C ASN A 58 1.74 -19.32 5.73
N GLY A 59 1.79 -18.04 5.40
CA GLY A 59 1.72 -16.94 6.35
C GLY A 59 3.04 -16.52 6.96
N TYR A 60 4.15 -17.19 6.67
CA TYR A 60 5.50 -16.77 7.09
C TYR A 60 6.00 -15.59 6.24
N PRO A 61 6.81 -14.68 6.80
CA PRO A 61 7.52 -13.67 6.00
C PRO A 61 8.41 -14.34 4.95
N ILE A 62 8.53 -13.76 3.76
CA ILE A 62 9.33 -14.33 2.67
C ILE A 62 10.83 -14.48 3.00
N THR A 63 11.31 -13.73 4.01
CA THR A 63 12.68 -13.83 4.52
C THR A 63 12.89 -15.02 5.47
N ASP A 64 11.82 -15.67 5.92
CA ASP A 64 11.88 -16.89 6.70
C ASP A 64 12.03 -18.09 5.76
N LYS A 65 12.99 -18.99 6.02
CA LYS A 65 13.23 -20.19 5.19
C LYS A 65 12.02 -21.13 5.13
N ARG A 66 11.16 -21.09 6.15
CA ARG A 66 9.92 -21.90 6.21
C ARG A 66 8.83 -21.37 5.28
N SER A 67 9.01 -20.18 4.70
CA SER A 67 8.05 -19.59 3.76
C SER A 67 7.96 -20.33 2.44
N GLU A 68 8.99 -21.10 2.08
CA GLU A 68 9.10 -21.75 0.76
C GLU A 68 9.00 -20.74 -0.40
N TYR A 69 9.41 -19.50 -0.14
CA TYR A 69 9.49 -18.44 -1.14
C TYR A 69 10.66 -18.72 -2.12
N ASP A 70 10.40 -18.52 -3.42
CA ASP A 70 11.37 -18.70 -4.50
C ASP A 70 11.64 -17.34 -5.18
N ASP A 71 12.89 -16.87 -5.09
CA ASP A 71 13.32 -15.62 -5.74
C ASP A 71 13.27 -15.70 -7.28
N LEU A 72 13.25 -16.90 -7.86
CA LEU A 72 13.12 -17.11 -9.31
C LEU A 72 11.65 -17.11 -9.77
N ASP A 73 10.69 -17.29 -8.85
CA ASP A 73 9.25 -17.16 -9.08
C ASP A 73 8.59 -16.37 -7.94
N PRO A 74 8.93 -15.06 -7.80
CA PRO A 74 8.65 -14.29 -6.60
C PRO A 74 7.16 -13.99 -6.37
N TYR A 75 6.30 -14.30 -7.34
CA TYR A 75 4.87 -14.06 -7.27
C TYR A 75 4.08 -15.33 -6.94
N SER A 76 4.71 -16.50 -7.01
CA SER A 76 4.12 -17.77 -6.60
C SER A 76 4.18 -17.97 -5.09
N ASN A 77 3.29 -18.81 -4.55
CA ASN A 77 3.27 -19.14 -3.11
C ASN A 77 3.20 -17.90 -2.20
N ARG A 78 2.42 -16.88 -2.59
CA ARG A 78 2.27 -15.61 -1.84
C ARG A 78 0.90 -15.49 -1.18
N ASP A 79 0.81 -14.56 -0.24
CA ASP A 79 -0.46 -14.04 0.27
C ASP A 79 -1.42 -13.70 -0.89
N PRO A 80 -2.66 -14.24 -0.91
CA PRO A 80 -3.63 -13.98 -1.99
C PRO A 80 -3.94 -12.50 -2.21
N ARG A 81 -3.73 -11.64 -1.21
CA ARG A 81 -3.90 -10.19 -1.34
C ARG A 81 -2.90 -9.56 -2.31
N LEU A 82 -1.74 -10.18 -2.57
CA LEU A 82 -0.77 -9.67 -3.54
C LEU A 82 -1.43 -9.53 -4.93
N ASP A 83 -2.09 -10.59 -5.40
CA ASP A 83 -2.79 -10.64 -6.70
C ASP A 83 -4.00 -9.71 -6.76
N LEU A 84 -4.59 -9.40 -5.62
CA LEU A 84 -5.71 -8.47 -5.52
C LEU A 84 -5.24 -7.01 -5.51
N TYR A 85 -4.05 -6.73 -4.98
CA TYR A 85 -3.63 -5.37 -4.65
C TYR A 85 -2.59 -4.81 -5.62
N ILE A 86 -1.79 -5.67 -6.25
CA ILE A 86 -0.65 -5.29 -7.08
C ILE A 86 -0.81 -5.89 -8.48
N ILE A 87 -0.54 -5.08 -9.50
CA ILE A 87 -0.28 -5.56 -10.86
C ILE A 87 1.23 -5.73 -10.98
N TYR A 88 1.66 -6.96 -11.25
CA TYR A 88 3.06 -7.34 -11.42
C TYR A 88 3.27 -8.02 -12.78
N ASN A 89 4.53 -8.28 -13.14
CA ASN A 89 4.87 -8.86 -14.45
C ASN A 89 4.20 -10.21 -14.68
N GLY A 90 3.54 -10.36 -15.83
CA GLY A 90 2.88 -11.60 -16.25
C GLY A 90 1.47 -11.80 -15.67
N CYS A 91 1.00 -10.94 -14.75
CA CYS A 91 -0.34 -11.07 -14.19
C CYS A 91 -1.43 -10.77 -15.25
N LYS A 92 -2.61 -11.36 -15.09
CA LYS A 92 -3.78 -11.04 -15.92
C LYS A 92 -4.61 -9.94 -15.27
N TYR A 93 -4.92 -8.90 -16.04
CA TYR A 93 -5.78 -7.81 -15.62
C TYR A 93 -6.63 -7.31 -16.79
N LYS A 94 -7.95 -7.21 -16.58
CA LYS A 94 -8.91 -6.79 -17.63
C LYS A 94 -8.78 -7.57 -18.94
N GLY A 95 -8.53 -8.89 -18.84
CA GLY A 95 -8.38 -9.79 -19.99
C GLY A 95 -7.04 -9.69 -20.72
N ALA A 96 -6.13 -8.81 -20.30
CA ALA A 96 -4.79 -8.68 -20.86
C ALA A 96 -3.72 -9.22 -19.91
N THR A 97 -2.62 -9.74 -20.45
CA THR A 97 -1.40 -9.99 -19.68
C THR A 97 -0.62 -8.68 -19.59
N ILE A 98 -0.26 -8.27 -18.37
CA ILE A 98 0.55 -7.07 -18.14
C ILE A 98 2.01 -7.48 -17.96
N ASN A 99 2.88 -7.09 -18.88
CA ASN A 99 4.33 -7.31 -18.78
C ASN A 99 4.99 -6.02 -18.31
N THR A 100 5.83 -6.05 -17.29
CA THR A 100 6.60 -4.89 -16.80
C THR A 100 8.10 -5.02 -17.07
N ASP A 101 8.49 -6.07 -17.79
CA ASP A 101 9.87 -6.32 -18.19
C ASP A 101 10.43 -5.28 -19.17
N ILE A 102 11.76 -5.15 -19.19
CA ILE A 102 12.49 -4.19 -20.03
C ILE A 102 12.86 -4.74 -21.42
N THR A 103 12.72 -6.05 -21.63
CA THR A 103 13.18 -6.75 -22.84
C THR A 103 12.13 -6.85 -23.94
N THR A 104 10.85 -6.87 -23.59
CA THR A 104 9.74 -6.98 -24.53
C THR A 104 9.64 -5.72 -25.39
N ALA A 105 9.71 -5.89 -26.71
CA ALA A 105 9.53 -4.79 -27.66
C ALA A 105 8.11 -4.24 -27.60
N ASN A 106 7.94 -2.92 -27.78
CA ASN A 106 6.65 -2.23 -27.75
C ASN A 106 5.82 -2.46 -26.47
N ASN A 107 6.50 -2.61 -25.32
CA ASN A 107 5.86 -2.78 -24.02
C ASN A 107 5.75 -1.46 -23.23
N ASP A 108 4.68 -0.69 -23.44
CA ASP A 108 4.47 0.58 -22.73
C ASP A 108 4.31 0.43 -21.21
N ASN A 109 4.01 -0.78 -20.72
CA ASN A 109 3.94 -1.06 -19.29
C ASN A 109 5.32 -1.35 -18.66
N GLY A 110 6.36 -1.50 -19.49
CA GLY A 110 7.71 -1.87 -19.05
C GLY A 110 8.33 -0.84 -18.13
N LEU A 111 9.19 -1.27 -17.21
CA LEU A 111 9.93 -0.39 -16.31
C LEU A 111 10.61 0.75 -17.09
N ASN A 112 10.28 2.00 -16.73
CA ASN A 112 10.78 3.23 -17.34
C ASN A 112 10.68 3.29 -18.89
N LYS A 113 9.71 2.59 -19.51
CA LYS A 113 9.61 2.52 -20.98
C LYS A 113 9.22 3.85 -21.63
N ILE A 114 8.14 4.46 -21.14
CA ILE A 114 7.61 5.76 -21.56
C ILE A 114 7.31 6.62 -20.32
N GLY A 115 6.98 7.90 -20.52
CA GLY A 115 6.87 8.88 -19.43
C GLY A 115 5.82 8.57 -18.35
N ASN A 116 4.87 7.67 -18.63
CA ASN A 116 3.84 7.19 -17.70
C ASN A 116 3.97 5.69 -17.38
N SER A 117 5.11 5.07 -17.70
CA SER A 117 5.40 3.69 -17.29
C SER A 117 5.78 3.62 -15.81
N THR A 118 5.73 2.41 -15.25
CA THR A 118 6.16 2.18 -13.87
C THR A 118 7.64 2.50 -13.67
N ARG A 119 7.98 3.06 -12.51
CA ARG A 119 9.35 3.28 -12.05
C ARG A 119 9.86 2.19 -11.11
N THR A 120 9.00 1.28 -10.69
CA THR A 120 9.32 0.23 -9.69
C THR A 120 9.08 -1.19 -10.20
N GLY A 121 8.54 -1.37 -11.40
CA GLY A 121 8.18 -2.68 -11.96
C GLY A 121 6.75 -3.12 -11.63
N TYR A 122 5.98 -2.30 -10.91
CA TYR A 122 4.63 -2.59 -10.43
C TYR A 122 3.62 -1.48 -10.74
N TYR A 123 2.34 -1.84 -10.83
CA TYR A 123 1.21 -0.89 -10.85
C TYR A 123 0.22 -1.18 -9.71
N MET A 124 -0.51 -0.15 -9.28
CA MET A 124 -1.60 -0.32 -8.30
C MET A 124 -2.75 -1.10 -8.92
N LYS A 125 -3.28 -2.10 -8.21
CA LYS A 125 -4.53 -2.79 -8.55
C LYS A 125 -5.65 -2.48 -7.56
N LYS A 126 -5.29 -2.43 -6.27
CA LYS A 126 -6.26 -2.20 -5.19
C LYS A 126 -7.01 -0.89 -5.43
N LEU A 127 -8.29 -0.88 -5.06
CA LEU A 127 -9.22 0.25 -5.22
C LEU A 127 -9.63 0.53 -6.67
N LEU A 128 -8.98 -0.07 -7.67
CA LEU A 128 -9.35 0.09 -9.07
C LEU A 128 -10.43 -0.90 -9.48
N ARG A 129 -11.34 -0.45 -10.33
CA ARG A 129 -12.42 -1.28 -10.86
C ARG A 129 -12.09 -1.83 -12.24
N GLU A 130 -12.09 -3.15 -12.36
CA GLU A 130 -11.85 -3.83 -13.63
C GLU A 130 -12.92 -3.55 -14.70
N ASP A 131 -14.11 -3.11 -14.31
CA ASP A 131 -15.19 -2.76 -15.24
C ASP A 131 -15.15 -1.28 -15.68
N CYS A 132 -14.24 -0.46 -15.17
CA CYS A 132 -13.97 0.89 -15.71
C CYS A 132 -13.14 0.84 -16.99
N ASN A 133 -13.34 1.76 -17.93
CA ASN A 133 -12.56 1.88 -19.16
C ASN A 133 -12.24 3.36 -19.48
N PRO A 134 -10.98 3.81 -19.34
CA PRO A 134 -10.59 5.19 -19.62
C PRO A 134 -10.31 5.48 -21.11
N ASN A 135 -10.45 4.49 -22.00
CA ASN A 135 -10.28 4.68 -23.43
C ASN A 135 -11.18 5.83 -23.95
N PRO A 136 -10.63 6.87 -24.59
CA PRO A 136 -11.40 8.03 -25.06
C PRO A 136 -12.49 7.67 -26.07
N ASN A 137 -12.33 6.57 -26.80
CA ASN A 137 -13.29 6.09 -27.80
C ASN A 137 -14.31 5.08 -27.25
N ALA A 138 -14.16 4.64 -26.00
CA ALA A 138 -15.00 3.61 -25.38
C ALA A 138 -15.12 3.81 -23.86
N LYS A 139 -15.29 5.05 -23.42
CA LYS A 139 -15.30 5.41 -21.99
C LYS A 139 -16.41 4.66 -21.24
N ASN A 140 -16.05 4.01 -20.14
CA ASN A 140 -17.00 3.40 -19.21
C ASN A 140 -16.63 3.78 -17.79
N ALA A 141 -17.35 4.73 -17.20
CA ALA A 141 -17.16 5.13 -15.82
C ALA A 141 -18.05 4.31 -14.90
N GLN A 142 -17.52 3.94 -13.73
CA GLN A 142 -18.29 3.26 -12.70
C GLN A 142 -18.32 4.09 -11.42
N TYR A 143 -19.30 3.80 -10.58
CA TYR A 143 -19.39 4.47 -9.30
C TYR A 143 -18.34 3.97 -8.31
N HIS A 144 -17.71 4.91 -7.63
CA HIS A 144 -16.80 4.72 -6.52
C HIS A 144 -17.43 5.17 -5.20
N TYR A 145 -16.87 4.66 -4.11
CA TYR A 145 -17.18 5.07 -2.75
C TYR A 145 -15.92 5.72 -2.15
N PRO A 146 -15.92 7.05 -1.92
CA PRO A 146 -14.83 7.70 -1.18
C PRO A 146 -14.86 7.24 0.28
N VAL A 147 -14.04 6.25 0.65
CA VAL A 147 -14.04 5.66 1.99
C VAL A 147 -13.20 6.52 2.94
N TYR A 148 -13.77 6.87 4.10
CA TYR A 148 -13.05 7.52 5.18
C TYR A 148 -12.69 6.56 6.31
N ILE A 149 -13.65 5.69 6.70
CA ILE A 149 -13.47 4.67 7.75
C ILE A 149 -14.17 3.37 7.32
N ARG A 150 -13.47 2.25 7.49
CA ARG A 150 -13.99 0.89 7.23
C ARG A 150 -13.79 -0.04 8.42
N TYR A 151 -14.59 -1.10 8.49
CA TYR A 151 -14.62 -2.01 9.63
C TYR A 151 -13.27 -2.64 9.96
N THR A 152 -12.55 -3.13 8.96
CA THR A 152 -11.24 -3.76 9.21
C THR A 152 -10.23 -2.78 9.82
N GLU A 153 -10.29 -1.48 9.51
CA GLU A 153 -9.43 -0.48 10.15
C GLU A 153 -9.66 -0.42 11.66
N ILE A 154 -10.93 -0.41 12.09
CA ILE A 154 -11.31 -0.39 13.51
C ILE A 154 -10.83 -1.66 14.22
N PHE A 155 -10.91 -2.81 13.57
CA PHE A 155 -10.39 -4.06 14.12
C PHE A 155 -8.86 -4.05 14.24
N LEU A 156 -8.14 -3.49 13.27
CA LEU A 156 -6.69 -3.34 13.34
C LEU A 156 -6.28 -2.36 14.45
N ASP A 157 -7.00 -1.24 14.61
CA ASP A 157 -6.79 -0.29 15.70
C ASP A 157 -7.00 -0.98 17.07
N TYR A 158 -8.07 -1.77 17.20
CA TYR A 158 -8.33 -2.56 18.39
C TYR A 158 -7.22 -3.59 18.64
N ALA A 159 -6.79 -4.35 17.62
CA ALA A 159 -5.76 -5.36 17.78
C ALA A 159 -4.44 -4.74 18.26
N GLU A 160 -4.06 -3.59 17.70
CA GLU A 160 -2.90 -2.84 18.16
C GLU A 160 -3.06 -2.44 19.63
N ALA A 161 -4.17 -1.78 19.99
CA ALA A 161 -4.41 -1.35 21.36
C ALA A 161 -4.47 -2.52 22.37
N ALA A 162 -5.14 -3.62 22.02
CA ALA A 162 -5.26 -4.81 22.86
C ALA A 162 -3.91 -5.50 23.07
N ASN A 163 -3.07 -5.57 22.02
CA ASN A 163 -1.72 -6.11 22.16
C ASN A 163 -0.87 -5.27 23.13
N GLU A 164 -0.95 -3.93 23.04
CA GLU A 164 -0.22 -3.05 23.95
C GLU A 164 -0.74 -3.13 25.40
N ALA A 165 -2.05 -3.23 25.59
CA ALA A 165 -2.68 -3.18 26.90
C ALA A 165 -2.63 -4.52 27.66
N TRP A 166 -2.85 -5.64 26.95
CA TRP A 166 -3.07 -6.95 27.55
C TRP A 166 -2.20 -8.06 26.95
N GLY A 167 -1.33 -7.73 25.99
CA GLY A 167 -0.52 -8.70 25.26
C GLY A 167 -1.32 -9.45 24.17
N PRO A 168 -0.67 -10.38 23.45
CA PRO A 168 -1.25 -10.98 22.24
C PRO A 168 -2.58 -11.71 22.47
N LYS A 169 -2.68 -12.49 23.56
CA LYS A 169 -3.84 -13.33 23.88
C LYS A 169 -4.71 -12.79 25.02
N GLY A 170 -4.32 -11.67 25.63
CA GLY A 170 -5.14 -11.01 26.65
C GLY A 170 -6.29 -10.24 26.00
N ASN A 171 -7.47 -10.27 26.61
CA ASN A 171 -8.68 -9.60 26.12
C ASN A 171 -9.36 -8.69 27.16
N GLY A 172 -8.81 -8.56 28.37
CA GLY A 172 -9.41 -7.77 29.45
C GLY A 172 -10.85 -8.21 29.74
N THR A 173 -11.81 -7.31 29.53
CA THR A 173 -13.26 -7.58 29.65
C THR A 173 -13.96 -7.65 28.28
N HIS A 174 -13.21 -7.73 27.18
CA HIS A 174 -13.73 -7.73 25.82
C HIS A 174 -13.83 -9.14 25.24
N ALA A 175 -14.59 -9.28 24.15
CA ALA A 175 -14.92 -10.58 23.57
C ALA A 175 -13.76 -11.27 22.84
N TYR A 176 -12.74 -10.54 22.41
CA TYR A 176 -11.64 -11.06 21.58
C TYR A 176 -10.31 -10.38 21.94
N SER A 177 -9.22 -11.11 21.82
CA SER A 177 -7.84 -10.62 21.98
C SER A 177 -7.29 -10.03 20.68
N ALA A 178 -6.08 -9.47 20.71
CA ALA A 178 -5.37 -9.07 19.50
C ALA A 178 -5.14 -10.26 18.54
N TYR A 179 -4.76 -11.41 19.10
CA TYR A 179 -4.59 -12.66 18.36
C TYR A 179 -5.85 -13.07 17.61
N ASP A 180 -7.01 -13.05 18.26
CA ASP A 180 -8.28 -13.47 17.64
C ASP A 180 -8.65 -12.58 16.44
N VAL A 181 -8.37 -11.28 16.56
CA VAL A 181 -8.62 -10.31 15.49
C VAL A 181 -7.69 -10.53 14.30
N ILE A 182 -6.39 -10.67 14.55
CA ILE A 182 -5.41 -10.91 13.48
C ILE A 182 -5.66 -12.26 12.81
N LYS A 183 -6.02 -13.29 13.57
CA LYS A 183 -6.44 -14.59 13.02
C LYS A 183 -7.61 -14.43 12.05
N ALA A 184 -8.66 -13.72 12.45
CA ALA A 184 -9.83 -13.50 11.60
C ALA A 184 -9.48 -12.72 10.32
N ILE A 185 -8.62 -11.69 10.41
CA ILE A 185 -8.17 -10.91 9.25
C ILE A 185 -7.38 -11.78 8.28
N ARG A 186 -6.43 -12.58 8.79
CA ARG A 186 -5.59 -13.48 7.99
C ARG A 186 -6.39 -14.59 7.33
N HIS A 187 -7.32 -15.22 8.05
CA HIS A 187 -8.22 -16.24 7.50
C HIS A 187 -9.11 -15.66 6.39
N ARG A 188 -9.64 -14.45 6.57
CA ARG A 188 -10.41 -13.73 5.55
C ARG A 188 -9.57 -13.39 4.32
N ALA A 189 -8.26 -13.21 4.48
CA ALA A 189 -7.30 -13.02 3.38
C ALA A 189 -6.87 -14.34 2.71
N GLY A 190 -7.29 -15.50 3.23
CA GLY A 190 -6.95 -16.82 2.70
C GLY A 190 -5.70 -17.46 3.34
N ILE A 191 -5.07 -16.83 4.32
CA ILE A 191 -3.97 -17.41 5.11
C ILE A 191 -4.60 -18.17 6.28
N THR A 192 -4.68 -19.50 6.16
CA THR A 192 -5.33 -20.37 7.15
C THR A 192 -4.35 -21.14 8.03
N ASP A 193 -3.06 -21.15 7.68
CA ASP A 193 -2.01 -21.64 8.56
C ASP A 193 -1.68 -20.59 9.63
N ASP A 194 -1.96 -20.96 10.88
CA ASP A 194 -1.76 -20.10 12.05
C ASP A 194 -0.37 -20.28 12.67
N SER A 195 0.51 -21.15 12.15
CA SER A 195 1.80 -21.49 12.78
C SER A 195 2.67 -20.26 13.06
N TYR A 196 2.80 -19.34 12.10
CA TYR A 196 3.53 -18.09 12.30
C TYR A 196 2.82 -17.15 13.28
N LEU A 197 1.48 -17.08 13.21
CA LEU A 197 0.67 -16.28 14.13
C LEU A 197 0.80 -16.78 15.58
N ASP A 198 0.78 -18.09 15.78
CA ASP A 198 0.96 -18.76 17.07
C ASP A 198 2.36 -18.50 17.64
N GLU A 199 3.40 -18.49 16.80
CA GLU A 199 4.76 -18.10 17.18
C GLU A 199 4.78 -16.64 17.68
N CYS A 200 4.22 -15.72 16.90
CA CYS A 200 4.12 -14.30 17.25
C CYS A 200 3.32 -14.09 18.54
N ALA A 201 2.30 -14.92 18.82
CA ALA A 201 1.45 -14.79 19.99
C ALA A 201 2.16 -15.07 21.33
N ASN A 202 3.36 -15.65 21.29
CA ASN A 202 4.17 -15.90 22.48
C ASN A 202 5.03 -14.69 22.89
N ASP A 203 5.09 -13.63 22.06
CA ASP A 203 5.89 -12.44 22.32
C ASP A 203 5.14 -11.17 21.88
N GLN A 204 4.92 -10.22 22.81
CA GLN A 204 4.18 -8.99 22.55
C GLN A 204 4.84 -8.15 21.44
N GLY A 205 6.17 -8.14 21.35
CA GLY A 205 6.92 -7.43 20.31
C GLY A 205 6.76 -8.07 18.94
N LYS A 206 6.85 -9.40 18.84
CA LYS A 206 6.58 -10.12 17.59
C LYS A 206 5.14 -9.92 17.10
N MET A 207 4.16 -10.01 18.01
CA MET A 207 2.77 -9.73 17.67
C MET A 207 2.57 -8.27 17.22
N ARG A 208 3.23 -7.30 17.86
CA ARG A 208 3.21 -5.89 17.44
C ARG A 208 3.66 -5.74 16.00
N GLU A 209 4.79 -6.31 15.62
CA GLU A 209 5.30 -6.21 14.24
C GLU A 209 4.40 -6.94 13.24
N LEU A 210 3.81 -8.08 13.60
CA LEU A 210 2.79 -8.75 12.78
C LEU A 210 1.56 -7.86 12.57
N ILE A 211 1.01 -7.25 13.63
CA ILE A 211 -0.13 -6.31 13.54
C ILE A 211 0.21 -5.13 12.62
N ARG A 212 1.41 -4.55 12.78
CA ARG A 212 1.89 -3.45 11.93
C ARG A 212 1.97 -3.84 10.46
N ASN A 213 2.43 -5.06 10.17
CA ASN A 213 2.51 -5.57 8.80
C ASN A 213 1.12 -5.87 8.21
N GLU A 214 0.22 -6.51 8.97
CA GLU A 214 -1.17 -6.72 8.55
C GLU A 214 -1.86 -5.39 8.27
N ARG A 215 -1.65 -4.37 9.11
CA ARG A 215 -2.15 -3.02 8.87
C ARG A 215 -1.58 -2.41 7.59
N ARG A 216 -0.29 -2.59 7.31
CA ARG A 216 0.37 -2.12 6.08
C ARG A 216 -0.26 -2.73 4.84
N ILE A 217 -0.49 -4.04 4.84
CA ILE A 217 -1.07 -4.78 3.71
C ILE A 217 -2.54 -4.41 3.54
N GLU A 218 -3.33 -4.55 4.61
CA GLU A 218 -4.77 -4.30 4.58
C GLU A 218 -5.09 -2.88 4.17
N LEU A 219 -4.35 -1.88 4.62
CA LEU A 219 -4.64 -0.46 4.38
C LEU A 219 -3.70 0.20 3.36
N CYS A 220 -2.99 -0.59 2.54
CA CYS A 220 -2.17 -0.02 1.46
C CYS A 220 -3.05 0.81 0.51
N PHE A 221 -2.49 1.93 0.02
CA PHE A 221 -3.17 2.92 -0.84
C PHE A 221 -4.36 3.67 -0.21
N GLU A 222 -4.58 3.54 1.11
CA GLU A 222 -5.66 4.20 1.85
C GLU A 222 -5.16 5.35 2.76
N ASN A 223 -4.03 5.98 2.42
CA ASN A 223 -3.45 7.13 3.14
C ASN A 223 -3.10 6.88 4.63
N LYS A 224 -2.79 5.64 5.01
CA LYS A 224 -2.46 5.29 6.41
C LYS A 224 -0.95 5.24 6.71
N ARG A 225 -0.15 4.63 5.81
CA ARG A 225 1.26 4.27 6.06
C ARG A 225 2.14 5.43 6.57
N PHE A 226 2.00 6.63 6.01
CA PHE A 226 2.79 7.78 6.43
C PHE A 226 2.54 8.15 7.90
N ASN A 227 1.27 8.17 8.32
CA ASN A 227 0.89 8.49 9.70
C ASN A 227 1.21 7.33 10.65
N ASP A 228 1.06 6.09 10.18
CA ASP A 228 1.45 4.89 10.93
C ASP A 228 2.94 4.87 11.27
N LEU A 229 3.82 5.11 10.28
CA LEU A 229 5.26 5.19 10.54
C LEU A 229 5.61 6.33 11.51
N ARG A 230 4.98 7.51 11.35
CA ARG A 230 5.23 8.67 12.23
C ARG A 230 4.83 8.39 13.68
N ARG A 231 3.63 7.86 13.93
CA ARG A 231 3.15 7.59 15.29
C ARG A 231 3.92 6.45 15.96
N TRP A 232 4.41 5.49 15.18
CA TRP A 232 5.27 4.41 15.66
C TRP A 232 6.73 4.81 15.85
N LYS A 233 7.12 6.00 15.39
CA LYS A 233 8.53 6.42 15.27
C LYS A 233 9.39 5.40 14.52
N ALA A 234 8.80 4.77 13.51
CA ALA A 234 9.50 3.81 12.65
C ALA A 234 10.27 4.54 11.55
N PRO A 235 11.32 3.93 10.96
CA PRO A 235 12.08 4.54 9.87
C PRO A 235 11.19 4.97 8.69
N ILE A 236 11.36 6.22 8.23
CA ILE A 236 10.66 6.82 7.07
C ILE A 236 11.65 7.13 5.92
N ASN A 237 12.94 7.05 6.21
CA ASN A 237 14.06 7.24 5.29
C ASN A 237 14.51 5.95 4.58
N GLU A 238 13.76 4.85 4.72
CA GLU A 238 14.05 3.62 3.98
C GLU A 238 14.04 3.90 2.47
N ALA A 239 15.09 3.46 1.77
CA ALA A 239 15.19 3.57 0.33
C ALA A 239 13.99 2.87 -0.34
N VAL A 240 13.52 3.47 -1.42
CA VAL A 240 12.48 2.88 -2.25
C VAL A 240 13.13 1.92 -3.21
N HIS A 241 12.72 0.65 -3.13
CA HIS A 241 13.14 -0.38 -4.05
C HIS A 241 12.06 -0.67 -5.11
N GLY A 242 12.50 -1.23 -6.23
CA GLY A 242 11.68 -1.76 -7.31
C GLY A 242 12.34 -3.00 -7.91
N VAL A 243 11.71 -3.59 -8.90
CA VAL A 243 12.24 -4.72 -9.64
C VAL A 243 12.47 -4.37 -11.10
N GLU A 244 13.67 -4.67 -11.58
CA GLU A 244 14.01 -4.75 -12.99
C GLU A 244 13.89 -6.19 -13.43
N ILE A 245 13.12 -6.42 -14.51
CA ILE A 245 12.89 -7.75 -15.04
C ILE A 245 13.40 -7.79 -16.48
N SER A 246 14.38 -8.65 -16.74
CA SER A 246 14.81 -8.99 -18.10
C SER A 246 14.38 -10.42 -18.42
N THR A 247 14.07 -10.69 -19.69
CA THR A 247 13.74 -12.05 -20.14
C THR A 247 14.87 -12.59 -21.01
N GLU A 248 15.52 -13.66 -20.56
CA GLU A 248 16.60 -14.33 -21.29
C GLU A 248 16.16 -15.74 -21.68
N ALA A 249 16.18 -16.05 -22.98
CA ALA A 249 15.70 -17.34 -23.50
C ALA A 249 14.29 -17.75 -23.03
N GLY A 250 13.41 -16.78 -22.77
CA GLY A 250 12.05 -17.00 -22.27
C GLY A 250 11.93 -17.15 -20.75
N ILE A 251 13.03 -17.01 -20.01
CA ILE A 251 13.07 -17.09 -18.55
C ILE A 251 13.22 -15.69 -17.96
N PRO A 252 12.29 -15.23 -17.11
CA PRO A 252 12.42 -13.94 -16.43
C PRO A 252 13.56 -13.98 -15.41
N GLN A 253 14.36 -12.92 -15.37
CA GLN A 253 15.39 -12.65 -14.38
C GLN A 253 14.95 -11.44 -13.57
N PHE A 254 14.91 -11.58 -12.25
CA PHE A 254 14.47 -10.54 -11.34
C PHE A 254 15.68 -9.91 -10.66
N LYS A 255 15.75 -8.58 -10.71
CA LYS A 255 16.84 -7.82 -10.10
C LYS A 255 16.24 -6.68 -9.27
N ASP A 256 16.54 -6.69 -7.98
CA ASP A 256 16.22 -5.56 -7.09
C ASP A 256 17.00 -4.31 -7.54
N ILE A 257 16.31 -3.17 -7.55
CA ILE A 257 16.88 -1.87 -7.90
C ILE A 257 16.46 -0.80 -6.89
N THR A 258 17.38 0.09 -6.55
CA THR A 258 17.05 1.31 -5.82
C THR A 258 16.44 2.34 -6.76
N VAL A 259 15.21 2.77 -6.48
CA VAL A 259 14.45 3.73 -7.29
C VAL A 259 14.58 5.15 -6.74
N GLU A 260 14.62 5.30 -5.42
CA GLU A 260 14.71 6.60 -4.75
C GLU A 260 15.33 6.46 -3.35
N GLU A 261 16.32 7.31 -3.05
CA GLU A 261 16.84 7.48 -1.70
C GLU A 261 15.99 8.51 -0.95
N ARG A 262 15.45 8.12 0.21
CA ARG A 262 14.62 9.02 1.01
C ARG A 262 15.42 9.73 2.08
N LYS A 263 15.39 11.06 2.06
CA LYS A 263 15.94 11.87 3.13
C LYS A 263 14.85 12.24 4.13
N TYR A 264 14.94 11.66 5.32
CA TYR A 264 14.07 12.00 6.44
C TYR A 264 14.90 12.02 7.72
N ASP A 265 15.06 13.21 8.30
CA ASP A 265 15.82 13.42 9.53
C ASP A 265 14.86 13.43 10.74
N ASP A 266 15.36 13.12 11.95
CA ASP A 266 14.53 12.99 13.16
C ASP A 266 13.65 14.22 13.45
N TYR A 267 14.10 15.43 13.12
CA TYR A 267 13.31 16.63 13.37
C TYR A 267 12.10 16.77 12.42
N MET A 268 12.07 16.02 11.32
CA MET A 268 11.01 16.08 10.32
C MET A 268 9.72 15.35 10.76
N TYR A 269 9.69 14.75 11.96
CA TYR A 269 8.47 14.17 12.56
C TYR A 269 7.32 15.14 12.62
N TYR A 270 7.59 16.44 12.80
CA TYR A 270 6.60 17.52 12.66
C TYR A 270 6.99 18.37 11.47
N GLY A 271 6.07 18.59 10.53
CA GLY A 271 6.33 19.42 9.34
C GLY A 271 6.60 20.88 9.70
N PRO A 272 7.29 21.66 8.85
CA PRO A 272 7.56 23.05 9.14
C PRO A 272 6.26 23.87 9.16
N VAL A 273 6.15 24.80 10.10
CA VAL A 273 5.15 25.88 10.03
C VAL A 273 5.57 26.82 8.90
N PRO A 274 4.67 27.22 7.99
CA PRO A 274 5.02 28.12 6.90
C PRO A 274 5.64 29.42 7.44
N GLN A 275 6.77 29.84 6.87
CA GLN A 275 7.52 30.99 7.36
C GLN A 275 6.68 32.27 7.37
N THR A 276 5.79 32.45 6.40
CA THR A 276 4.85 33.58 6.35
C THR A 276 3.91 33.64 7.54
N GLU A 277 3.58 32.51 8.16
CA GLU A 277 2.75 32.49 9.37
C GLU A 277 3.56 32.86 10.61
N ILE A 278 4.80 32.38 10.72
CA ILE A 278 5.73 32.75 11.81
C ILE A 278 6.00 34.26 11.83
N LEU A 279 6.12 34.89 10.66
CA LEU A 279 6.38 36.32 10.54
C LEU A 279 5.19 37.20 10.94
N LYS A 280 3.95 36.68 10.90
CA LYS A 280 2.74 37.44 11.28
C LYS A 280 2.61 37.60 12.80
N TRP A 281 3.11 36.63 13.57
CA TRP A 281 2.91 36.60 15.01
C TRP A 281 4.15 36.09 15.73
N ASP A 282 4.80 36.96 16.48
CA ASP A 282 6.08 36.73 17.17
C ASP A 282 6.02 35.60 18.22
N GLN A 283 4.84 35.30 18.76
CA GLN A 283 4.64 34.18 19.70
C GLN A 283 4.50 32.83 18.98
N LEU A 284 4.19 32.80 17.68
CA LEU A 284 4.15 31.55 16.92
C LEU A 284 5.59 31.08 16.66
N LYS A 285 5.99 29.99 17.33
CA LYS A 285 7.33 29.42 17.19
C LYS A 285 7.34 28.30 16.16
N GLN A 286 8.48 28.13 15.51
CA GLN A 286 8.70 27.05 14.56
C GLN A 286 8.84 25.70 15.29
N ASN A 287 8.49 24.61 14.60
CA ASN A 287 8.74 23.25 15.08
C ASN A 287 10.24 22.99 15.22
N ALA A 288 10.63 22.23 16.25
CA ALA A 288 12.03 21.96 16.58
C ALA A 288 12.81 21.41 15.37
N GLY A 289 14.04 21.88 15.19
CA GLY A 289 14.95 21.49 14.11
C GLY A 289 14.75 22.22 12.77
N TRP A 290 13.57 22.76 12.49
CA TRP A 290 13.35 23.59 11.31
C TRP A 290 13.92 24.99 11.51
N LYS A 291 14.74 25.44 10.54
CA LYS A 291 15.36 26.77 10.56
C LYS A 291 14.56 27.74 9.69
N LEU A 292 14.34 28.95 10.20
CA LEU A 292 13.81 30.05 9.38
C LEU A 292 14.87 30.45 8.35
N GLN A 293 14.45 30.70 7.11
CA GLN A 293 15.37 31.29 6.14
C GLN A 293 15.65 32.72 6.58
N THR A 294 16.86 32.99 7.05
CA THR A 294 17.33 34.36 7.27
C THR A 294 17.55 34.99 5.91
N THR A 295 16.67 35.89 5.51
CA THR A 295 16.92 36.75 4.35
C THR A 295 18.15 37.59 4.69
N ASN A 296 19.30 37.26 4.10
CA ASN A 296 20.44 38.18 4.07
C ASN A 296 20.03 39.34 3.15
N ILE A 297 19.38 40.34 3.73
CA ILE A 297 19.24 41.64 3.09
C ILE A 297 20.60 42.31 3.32
N LEU A 298 21.45 42.28 2.29
CA LEU A 298 22.60 43.18 2.15
C LEU A 298 22.08 44.58 1.81
#